data_AF-A0A0S2SAR0-F1
#
_entry.id   AF-A0A0S2SAR0-F1
#
_cell.length_a   1.000
_cell.length_b   1.000
_cell.length_c   1.000
_cell.angle_alpha   90.00
_cell.angle_beta   90.00
_cell.angle_gamma   90.00
#
_symmetry.space_group_name_H-M   'P 1'
#
loop_
_entity.id
_entity.type
_entity.pdbx_description
1 polymer ?
#
loop_
_entity_poly.entity_id
_entity_poly.type
_entity_poly.pdbx_seq_one_letter_code
_entity_poly.pdbx_strand_id
1 'polypeptide(L)' 'MPFIDGIELAERLKVKFERIVIVFISGHNEFEYLQKAVRTGVQDYLLKPFNAEEMLSMLDRIKSKLPINQITYSG' A
#
# COMPACT_ATOMS: atom_id res chain seq x y z
N MET A 1 -10.90 4.75 10.20
CA MET A 1 -11.05 3.79 11.32
C MET A 1 -11.22 4.59 12.62
N PRO A 2 -12.01 4.13 13.61
CA PRO A 2 -12.35 4.94 14.79
C PRO A 2 -11.26 5.03 15.88
N PHE A 3 -10.20 4.21 15.84
CA PHE A 3 -9.21 4.12 16.92
C PHE A 3 -7.75 4.28 16.50
N ILE A 4 -7.40 3.90 15.27
CA ILE A 4 -6.05 4.04 14.72
C ILE A 4 -6.15 4.61 13.31
N ASP A 5 -5.29 5.57 13.01
CA ASP A 5 -5.15 6.10 11.67
C ASP A 5 -4.39 5.09 10.79
N GLY A 6 -4.82 4.93 9.53
CA GLY A 6 -4.14 4.07 8.56
C GLY A 6 -2.67 4.47 8.35
N ILE A 7 -2.33 5.76 8.48
CA ILE A 7 -0.95 6.24 8.41
C ILE A 7 -0.15 5.76 9.60
N GLU A 8 -0.67 5.93 10.81
CA GLU A 8 0.02 5.51 12.03
C GLU A 8 0.24 3.99 12.04
N LEU A 9 -0.73 3.21 11.54
CA LEU A 9 -0.56 1.79 11.33
C LEU A 9 0.58 1.50 10.34
N ALA A 10 0.65 2.22 9.22
CA ALA A 10 1.68 2.01 8.22
C ALA A 10 3.09 2.32 8.74
N GLU A 11 3.25 3.40 9.51
CA GLU A 11 4.52 3.75 10.15
C GLU A 11 4.99 2.64 11.10
N ARG A 12 4.10 2.14 11.96
CA ARG A 12 4.40 1.02 12.88
C ARG A 12 4.79 -0.25 12.13
N LEU A 13 4.10 -0.56 11.04
CA LEU A 13 4.39 -1.74 10.22
C LEU A 13 5.73 -1.62 9.50
N LYS A 14 6.08 -0.44 8.99
CA LYS A 14 7.37 -0.19 8.34
C LYS A 14 8.56 -0.35 9.30
N VAL A 15 8.41 0.05 10.55
CA VAL A 15 9.45 -0.16 11.58
C VAL A 15 9.64 -1.64 11.89
N LYS A 16 8.55 -2.42 11.93
CA LYS A 16 8.60 -3.84 12.31
C LYS A 16 8.97 -4.76 11.15
N PHE A 17 8.62 -4.40 9.92
CA PHE A 17 8.77 -5.23 8.74
C PHE A 17 9.44 -4.45 7.62
N GLU A 18 10.76 -4.55 7.53
CA GLU A 18 11.59 -3.79 6.58
C GLU A 18 11.15 -3.96 5.10
N ARG A 19 10.59 -5.13 4.74
CA ARG A 19 10.16 -5.46 3.37
C ARG A 19 8.66 -5.38 3.13
N ILE A 20 7.87 -4.88 4.09
CA ILE A 20 6.42 -4.81 3.90
C ILE A 20 6.06 -3.79 2.82
N VAL A 21 5.18 -4.21 1.91
CA VAL A 21 4.54 -3.34 0.94
C VAL A 21 3.19 -2.92 1.48
N ILE A 22 2.96 -1.62 1.53
CA ILE A 22 1.72 -1.03 2.04
C ILE A 22 1.11 -0.25 0.88
N VAL A 23 -0.21 -0.41 0.74
CA VAL A 23 -1.02 0.32 -0.22
C VAL A 23 -2.20 0.93 0.50
N PHE A 24 -2.43 2.21 0.25
CA PHE A 24 -3.58 2.92 0.75
C PHE A 24 -4.70 2.92 -0.29
N ILE A 25 -5.90 2.61 0.17
CA ILE A 25 -7.12 2.67 -0.64
C ILE A 25 -8.07 3.67 0.02
N SER A 26 -8.27 4.83 -0.59
CA SER A 26 -9.09 5.88 0.02
C SER A 26 -10.08 6.54 -0.93
N GLY A 27 -11.15 7.10 -0.36
CA GLY A 27 -12.18 7.87 -1.04
C GLY A 27 -11.79 9.33 -1.22
N HIS A 28 -12.67 10.10 -1.87
CA HIS A 28 -12.41 11.48 -2.23
C HIS A 28 -12.04 12.35 -1.01
N ASN A 29 -11.00 13.19 -1.18
CA ASN A 29 -10.51 14.23 -0.26
C ASN A 29 -9.57 13.85 0.89
N GLU A 30 -8.54 13.04 0.63
CA GLU A 30 -7.42 12.82 1.56
C GLU A 30 -6.05 13.22 0.99
N PHE A 31 -5.93 14.46 0.49
CA PHE A 31 -4.67 15.00 -0.06
C PHE A 31 -3.52 15.01 0.97
N GLU A 32 -3.84 15.16 2.27
CA GLU A 32 -2.87 15.04 3.35
C GLU A 32 -2.33 13.61 3.53
N TYR A 33 -3.15 12.58 3.27
CA TYR A 33 -2.70 11.18 3.32
C TYR A 33 -1.74 10.89 2.18
N LEU A 34 -2.03 11.39 0.98
CA LEU A 34 -1.15 11.27 -0.18
C LEU A 34 0.22 11.89 0.10
N GLN A 35 0.27 13.12 0.63
CA GLN A 35 1.55 13.76 0.96
C GLN A 35 2.34 13.01 2.02
N LYS A 36 1.68 12.50 3.08
CA LYS A 36 2.36 11.72 4.11
C LYS A 36 2.83 10.37 3.59
N ALA A 37 2.02 9.65 2.81
CA ALA A 37 2.35 8.36 2.22
C ALA A 37 3.54 8.44 1.23
N VAL A 38 3.60 9.51 0.43
CA VAL A 38 4.74 9.78 -0.45
C VAL A 38 6.01 10.03 0.36
N ARG A 39 5.92 10.74 1.50
CA ARG A 39 7.06 11.02 2.38
C ARG A 39 7.55 9.79 3.16
N THR A 40 6.67 8.85 3.49
CA THR A 40 7.02 7.62 4.23
C THR A 40 7.44 6.44 3.32
N GLY A 41 7.60 6.66 2.02
CA GLY A 41 8.06 5.62 1.08
C GLY A 41 7.01 4.52 0.84
N VAL A 42 5.73 4.87 0.96
CA VAL A 42 4.63 3.96 0.66
C VAL A 42 4.62 3.70 -0.84
N GLN A 43 4.45 2.44 -1.23
CA GLN A 43 4.79 2.02 -2.58
C GLN A 43 3.71 2.38 -3.61
N ASP A 44 2.43 2.44 -3.23
CA ASP A 44 1.32 2.76 -4.15
C ASP A 44 0.05 3.22 -3.40
N TYR A 45 -0.85 3.90 -4.12
CA TYR A 45 -2.14 4.41 -3.64
C TYR A 45 -3.23 4.16 -4.68
N LEU A 46 -4.45 3.83 -4.24
CA LEU A 46 -5.61 3.60 -5.10
C LEU A 46 -6.80 4.45 -4.65
N LEU A 47 -7.32 5.28 -5.56
CA LEU A 47 -8.48 6.14 -5.31
C LEU A 47 -9.79 5.41 -5.54
N LYS A 48 -10.77 5.63 -4.67
CA LYS A 48 -12.17 5.25 -4.92
C LYS A 48 -12.92 6.37 -5.65
N PRO A 49 -13.86 6.02 -6.55
CA PRO A 49 -14.13 4.66 -7.03
C PRO A 49 -13.00 4.18 -7.95
N PHE A 50 -12.64 2.90 -7.84
CA PHE A 50 -11.70 2.23 -8.75
C PHE A 50 -12.38 1.04 -9.42
N ASN A 51 -11.90 0.69 -10.60
CA ASN A 51 -12.29 -0.51 -11.32
C ASN A 51 -11.29 -1.67 -11.12
N ALA A 52 -11.64 -2.85 -11.62
CA ALA A 52 -10.81 -4.04 -11.49
C ALA A 52 -9.45 -3.91 -12.19
N GLU A 53 -9.40 -3.21 -13.32
CA GLU A 53 -8.18 -3.01 -14.11
C GLU A 53 -7.17 -2.10 -13.38
N GLU A 54 -7.64 -1.05 -12.72
CA GLU A 54 -6.82 -0.17 -11.88
C GLU A 54 -6.25 -0.93 -10.69
N MET A 55 -7.05 -1.80 -10.07
CA MET A 55 -6.60 -2.68 -8.99
C MET A 55 -5.56 -3.69 -9.48
N LEU A 56 -5.79 -4.36 -10.61
CA LEU A 56 -4.85 -5.31 -11.20
C LEU A 56 -3.52 -4.64 -11.55
N SER A 57 -3.58 -3.48 -12.21
CA SER A 57 -2.40 -2.70 -12.58
C SER A 57 -1.57 -2.31 -11.35
N MET A 58 -2.24 -1.94 -10.25
CA MET A 58 -1.57 -1.65 -8.98
C MET A 58 -0.92 -2.91 -8.38
N LEU A 59 -1.60 -4.05 -8.39
CA LEU A 59 -1.04 -5.32 -7.92
C LEU A 59 0.19 -5.74 -8.74
N ASP A 60 0.17 -5.55 -10.06
CA ASP A 60 1.32 -5.84 -10.93
C ASP A 60 2.52 -4.94 -10.61
N ARG A 61 2.29 -3.65 -10.32
CA ARG A 61 3.35 -2.73 -9.85
C ARG A 61 3.94 -3.15 -8.51
N ILE A 62 3.13 -3.70 -7.60
CA ILE A 62 3.61 -4.22 -6.31
C ILE A 62 4.43 -5.49 -6.54
N LYS A 63 3.94 -6.40 -7.38
CA LYS A 63 4.59 -7.67 -7.68
C LYS A 63 6.01 -7.46 -8.22
N SER A 64 6.23 -6.44 -9.06
CA SER A 64 7.57 -6.13 -9.58
C SER A 64 8.53 -5.56 -8.53
N LYS A 65 8.01 -4.96 -7.46
CA LYS A 65 8.80 -4.43 -6.32
C LYS A 65 9.14 -5.49 -5.28
N LEU A 66 8.45 -6.63 -5.30
CA LEU A 66 8.75 -7.77 -4.43
C LEU A 66 9.89 -8.60 -5.04
N PRO A 67 10.91 -9.00 -4.26
CA PRO A 67 11.96 -9.87 -4.76
C PRO A 67 11.36 -11.23 -5.19
N ILE A 68 11.73 -11.69 -6.39
CA ILE A 68 11.20 -12.88 -7.08
C ILE A 68 11.36 -14.20 -6.27
N ASN A 69 12.06 -14.19 -5.14
CA ASN A 69 12.57 -15.40 -4.48
C ASN A 69 11.76 -15.98 -3.31
N GLN A 70 10.47 -15.65 -3.11
CA GLN A 70 9.69 -16.23 -2.00
C GLN A 70 8.23 -16.60 -2.31
N ILE A 71 7.88 -16.82 -3.58
CA ILE A 71 6.60 -17.46 -3.89
C ILE A 71 6.86 -18.94 -4.24
N THR A 72 7.37 -19.69 -3.28
CA THR A 72 7.16 -21.15 -3.29
C THR A 72 5.73 -21.35 -2.85
N TYR A 73 4.80 -21.48 -3.81
CA TYR A 73 3.53 -22.13 -3.53
C TYR A 73 3.85 -23.58 -3.21
N SER A 74 3.99 -23.90 -1.93
CA SER A 74 3.90 -25.27 -1.43
C SER A 74 2.45 -25.69 -1.55
N GLY A 75 2.07 -26.14 -2.75
CA GLY A 75 0.82 -26.82 -3.06
C GLY A 75 1.14 -28.08 -3.83
#